data_AF-A0A438E3Q3-F1
#
_entry.id   AF-A0A438E3Q3-F1
#
_cell.length_a   1.000
_cell.length_b   1.000
_cell.length_c   1.000
_cell.angle_alpha   90.00
_cell.angle_beta   90.00
_cell.angle_gamma   90.00
#
_symmetry.space_group_name_H-M   'P 1'
#
loop_
_entity.id
_entity.type
_entity.pdbx_description
1 polymer ?
#
loop_
_entity_poly.entity_id
_entity_poly.type
_entity_poly.pdbx_seq_one_letter_code
_entity_poly.pdbx_strand_id
1 'polypeptide(L)'
;MKWLRHLYLPLELKVDNSKVQWDNLSNLETLKNFDGEQWDVQDLAQLTKLRKLLIKNIKSFKEFVMILNPSCPISNNLESLVLDEVRATMEETDLRQLSICQHLYKLYLGGAISNLPEHHHLPPNLTKLTLWESRLRQDPMPILEKLLNLTTRPVLML
;
A
#
# COMPACT_ATOMS: atom_id res chain seq x y z
N MET A 1 -1.44 -22.13 -9.82
CA MET A 1 -0.03 -22.33 -10.25
C MET A 1 0.87 -22.33 -9.01
N LYS A 2 1.59 -23.41 -8.69
CA LYS A 2 2.29 -23.54 -7.39
C LYS A 2 3.66 -22.85 -7.28
N TRP A 3 4.22 -22.36 -8.38
CA TRP A 3 5.61 -21.88 -8.45
C TRP A 3 5.75 -20.37 -8.69
N LEU A 4 4.67 -19.70 -9.11
CA LEU A 4 4.73 -18.29 -9.42
C LEU A 4 4.83 -17.48 -8.12
N ARG A 5 5.99 -16.85 -7.90
CA ARG A 5 6.27 -16.01 -6.73
C ARG A 5 6.27 -14.52 -7.04
N HIS A 6 6.54 -14.15 -8.29
CA HIS A 6 6.62 -12.76 -8.71
C HIS A 6 5.84 -12.57 -9.99
N LEU A 7 4.89 -11.64 -9.96
CA LEU A 7 4.08 -11.26 -11.11
C LEU A 7 4.22 -9.76 -11.32
N TYR A 8 4.66 -9.40 -12.53
CA TYR A 8 4.82 -8.03 -12.98
C TYR A 8 3.85 -7.82 -14.13
N LEU A 9 2.75 -7.12 -13.86
CA LEU A 9 1.81 -6.77 -14.91
C LEU A 9 2.38 -5.61 -15.75
N PRO A 10 2.02 -5.49 -17.02
CA PRO A 10 2.29 -4.30 -17.82
C PRO A 10 1.79 -3.02 -17.11
N LEU A 11 2.43 -1.89 -17.38
CA LEU A 11 1.99 -0.60 -16.82
C LEU A 11 0.59 -0.21 -17.28
N GLU A 12 0.29 -0.55 -18.55
CA GLU A 12 -1.00 -0.41 -19.20
C GLU A 12 -1.41 -1.79 -19.69
N LEU A 13 -2.40 -2.37 -19.04
CA LEU A 13 -3.03 -3.61 -19.47
C LEU A 13 -4.47 -3.28 -19.80
N LYS A 14 -4.93 -3.55 -21.02
CA LYS A 14 -6.36 -3.52 -21.33
C LYS A 14 -6.82 -4.97 -21.38
N VAL A 15 -7.37 -5.45 -20.29
CA VAL A 15 -8.03 -6.76 -20.28
C VAL A 15 -9.49 -6.53 -20.60
N ASP A 16 -10.05 -7.34 -21.49
CA ASP A 16 -11.50 -7.51 -21.54
C ASP A 16 -12.00 -8.01 -20.16
N ASN A 17 -13.31 -7.95 -19.89
CA ASN A 17 -13.94 -8.28 -18.60
C ASN A 17 -13.67 -9.70 -18.03
N SER A 18 -12.68 -10.45 -18.52
CA SER A 18 -12.18 -11.67 -17.91
C SER A 18 -11.60 -11.39 -16.52
N LYS A 19 -12.29 -11.87 -15.49
CA LYS A 19 -11.80 -11.89 -14.12
C LYS A 19 -10.53 -12.74 -14.03
N VAL A 20 -9.45 -12.14 -13.51
CA VAL A 20 -8.23 -12.88 -13.17
C VAL A 20 -8.51 -13.72 -11.92
N GLN A 21 -8.19 -15.01 -11.95
CA GLN A 21 -8.35 -15.90 -10.79
C GLN A 21 -7.14 -15.79 -9.84
N TRP A 22 -7.18 -14.79 -8.96
CA TRP A 22 -6.14 -14.53 -7.96
C TRP A 22 -5.98 -15.66 -6.93
N ASP A 23 -7.05 -16.39 -6.66
CA ASP A 23 -7.17 -17.52 -5.72
C ASP A 23 -6.13 -18.62 -5.99
N ASN A 24 -5.75 -18.79 -7.26
CA ASN A 24 -4.79 -19.80 -7.72
C ASN A 24 -3.31 -19.37 -7.55
N LEU A 25 -3.07 -18.17 -6.99
CA LEU A 25 -1.76 -17.52 -6.83
C LEU A 25 -1.35 -17.37 -5.36
N SER A 26 -1.76 -18.28 -4.48
CA SER A 26 -1.45 -18.26 -3.04
C SER A 26 0.04 -18.29 -2.67
N ASN A 27 0.95 -18.60 -3.63
CA ASN A 27 2.41 -18.53 -3.42
C ASN A 27 3.04 -17.21 -3.90
N LEU A 28 2.23 -16.25 -4.36
CA LEU A 28 2.73 -14.99 -4.86
C LEU A 28 3.29 -14.12 -3.72
N GLU A 29 4.56 -13.74 -3.86
CA GLU A 29 5.28 -12.88 -2.91
C GLU A 29 5.41 -11.44 -3.41
N THR A 30 5.35 -11.23 -4.73
CA THR A 30 5.43 -9.91 -5.35
C THR A 30 4.38 -9.75 -6.43
N LEU A 31 3.60 -8.68 -6.33
CA LEU A 31 2.67 -8.24 -7.35
C LEU A 31 2.96 -6.77 -7.68
N LYS A 32 3.24 -6.49 -8.95
CA LYS A 32 3.41 -5.12 -9.43
C LYS A 32 2.38 -4.77 -10.50
N ASN A 33 1.98 -3.51 -10.47
CA ASN A 33 1.04 -2.90 -11.42
C ASN A 33 -0.36 -3.54 -11.37
N PHE A 34 -0.82 -3.89 -10.16
CA PHE A 34 -2.23 -4.19 -9.96
C PHE A 34 -3.03 -2.90 -10.17
N ASP A 35 -4.13 -2.97 -10.92
CA ASP A 35 -4.95 -1.81 -11.26
C ASP A 35 -6.30 -1.92 -10.54
N GLY A 36 -6.53 -1.04 -9.56
CA GLY A 36 -7.76 -1.01 -8.76
C GLY A 36 -9.01 -0.59 -9.53
N GLU A 37 -8.87 -0.07 -10.76
CA GLU A 37 -10.02 0.15 -11.64
C GLU A 37 -10.42 -1.11 -12.40
N GLN A 38 -9.47 -2.00 -12.66
CA GLN A 38 -9.69 -3.21 -13.46
C GLN A 38 -10.07 -4.42 -12.61
N TRP A 39 -9.52 -4.51 -11.40
CA TRP A 39 -9.71 -5.65 -10.51
C TRP A 39 -10.14 -5.23 -9.11
N ASP A 40 -10.84 -6.13 -8.45
CA ASP A 40 -11.29 -5.92 -7.09
C ASP A 40 -10.10 -6.03 -6.12
N VAL A 41 -9.83 -4.97 -5.36
CA VAL A 41 -8.77 -4.93 -4.34
C VAL A 41 -8.99 -6.02 -3.28
N GLN A 42 -10.23 -6.44 -3.03
CA GLN A 42 -10.53 -7.51 -2.07
C GLN A 42 -9.97 -8.88 -2.49
N ASP A 43 -9.77 -9.12 -3.79
CA ASP A 43 -9.17 -10.37 -4.28
C ASP A 43 -7.73 -10.55 -3.78
N LEU A 44 -7.05 -9.46 -3.43
CA LEU A 44 -5.69 -9.49 -2.87
C LEU A 44 -5.64 -10.14 -1.48
N ALA A 45 -6.76 -10.21 -0.74
CA ALA A 45 -6.82 -10.87 0.57
C ALA A 45 -6.44 -12.35 0.51
N GLN A 46 -6.57 -12.97 -0.67
CA GLN A 46 -6.24 -14.37 -0.91
C GLN A 46 -4.75 -14.62 -1.15
N LEU A 47 -3.97 -13.56 -1.41
CA LEU A 47 -2.53 -13.61 -1.67
C LEU A 47 -1.77 -13.64 -0.34
N THR A 48 -1.91 -14.75 0.37
CA THR A 48 -1.48 -14.86 1.77
C THR A 48 0.03 -14.74 1.99
N LYS A 49 0.86 -15.00 0.97
CA LYS A 49 2.32 -14.87 1.02
C LYS A 49 2.85 -13.55 0.45
N LEU A 50 1.96 -12.61 0.13
CA LEU A 50 2.36 -11.37 -0.52
C LEU A 50 3.21 -10.50 0.43
N ARG A 51 4.39 -10.12 -0.05
CA ARG A 51 5.36 -9.28 0.67
C ARG A 51 5.55 -7.91 0.01
N LYS A 52 5.38 -7.83 -1.32
CA LYS A 52 5.59 -6.60 -2.09
C LYS A 52 4.41 -6.37 -3.00
N LEU A 53 3.80 -5.19 -2.87
CA LEU A 53 2.61 -4.82 -3.61
C LEU A 53 2.75 -3.42 -4.18
N LEU A 54 2.50 -3.28 -5.48
CA LEU A 54 2.26 -2.01 -6.14
C LEU A 54 0.87 -2.04 -6.75
N ILE A 55 0.02 -1.15 -6.27
CA ILE A 55 -1.33 -0.90 -6.79
C ILE A 55 -1.40 0.50 -7.39
N LYS A 56 -2.12 0.62 -8.51
CA LYS A 56 -2.45 1.85 -9.20
C LYS A 56 -3.96 2.11 -9.14
N ASN A 57 -4.33 3.37 -9.37
CA ASN A 57 -5.71 3.79 -9.62
C ASN A 57 -6.73 3.33 -8.56
N ILE A 58 -6.41 3.48 -7.29
CA ILE A 58 -7.34 3.15 -6.20
C ILE A 58 -8.38 4.25 -6.09
N LYS A 59 -9.67 3.89 -6.01
CA LYS A 59 -10.73 4.89 -5.86
C LYS A 59 -10.66 5.57 -4.50
N SER A 60 -10.47 4.79 -3.44
CA SER A 60 -10.26 5.31 -2.08
C SER A 60 -9.40 4.39 -1.23
N PHE A 61 -8.64 4.97 -0.29
CA PHE A 61 -7.82 4.17 0.63
C PHE A 61 -8.64 3.19 1.47
N LYS A 62 -9.93 3.48 1.72
CA LYS A 62 -10.86 2.57 2.40
C LYS A 62 -10.99 1.23 1.70
N GLU A 63 -10.93 1.18 0.37
CA GLU A 63 -10.94 -0.08 -0.38
C GLU A 63 -9.76 -0.97 -0.02
N PHE A 64 -8.59 -0.37 0.19
CA PHE A 64 -7.38 -1.08 0.61
C PHE A 64 -7.41 -1.44 2.10
N VAL A 65 -7.92 -0.58 2.98
CA VAL A 65 -8.02 -0.88 4.42
C VAL A 65 -8.87 -2.12 4.69
N MET A 66 -9.87 -2.43 3.85
CA MET A 66 -10.69 -3.62 4.02
C MET A 66 -9.89 -4.94 4.01
N ILE A 67 -8.74 -4.98 3.34
CA ILE A 67 -7.85 -6.16 3.35
C ILE A 67 -6.77 -6.08 4.45
N LEU A 68 -6.65 -4.95 5.14
CA LEU A 68 -5.78 -4.75 6.31
C LEU A 68 -6.54 -5.07 7.61
N ASN A 69 -6.73 -6.36 7.87
CA ASN A 69 -7.28 -6.87 9.13
C ASN A 69 -6.21 -7.71 9.84
N PRO A 70 -6.10 -7.68 11.20
CA PRO A 70 -5.23 -8.60 11.94
C PRO A 70 -5.40 -10.08 11.56
N SER A 71 -6.62 -10.48 11.16
CA SER A 71 -6.92 -11.85 10.71
C SER A 71 -6.48 -12.15 9.27
N CYS A 72 -6.14 -11.14 8.46
CA CYS A 72 -5.72 -11.30 7.06
C CYS A 72 -4.20 -11.48 6.98
N PRO A 73 -3.68 -12.55 6.35
CA PRO A 73 -2.23 -12.79 6.30
C PRO A 73 -1.42 -11.68 5.63
N ILE A 74 -2.03 -10.91 4.71
CA ILE A 74 -1.38 -9.81 4.02
C ILE A 74 -0.89 -8.73 4.98
N SER A 75 -1.64 -8.42 6.06
CA SER A 75 -1.24 -7.40 7.03
C SER A 75 0.03 -7.78 7.79
N ASN A 76 0.24 -9.08 8.02
CA ASN A 76 1.40 -9.59 8.73
C ASN A 76 2.64 -9.77 7.84
N ASN A 77 2.47 -9.93 6.52
CA ASN A 77 3.58 -10.30 5.62
C ASN A 77 4.07 -9.14 4.74
N LEU A 78 3.32 -8.04 4.65
CA LEU A 78 3.64 -6.95 3.73
C LEU A 78 4.87 -6.16 4.19
N GLU A 79 5.87 -6.10 3.32
CA GLU A 79 7.16 -5.43 3.56
C GLU A 79 7.32 -4.15 2.74
N SER A 80 6.66 -4.10 1.59
CA SER A 80 6.70 -2.95 0.68
C SER A 80 5.32 -2.73 0.09
N LEU A 81 4.80 -1.53 0.29
CA LEU A 81 3.54 -1.07 -0.27
C LEU A 81 3.75 0.19 -1.10
N VAL A 82 3.25 0.16 -2.33
CA VAL A 82 3.17 1.34 -3.20
C VAL A 82 1.71 1.50 -3.61
N LEU A 83 1.11 2.59 -3.15
CA LEU A 83 -0.17 3.08 -3.64
C LEU A 83 0.13 4.26 -4.56
N ASP A 84 0.17 4.01 -5.86
CA ASP A 84 0.71 4.96 -6.85
C ASP A 84 -0.21 6.17 -7.06
N GLU A 85 -1.53 5.91 -7.10
CA GLU A 85 -2.56 6.94 -7.24
C GLU A 85 -3.80 6.52 -6.44
N VAL A 86 -4.12 7.30 -5.40
CA VAL A 86 -5.38 7.22 -4.66
C VAL A 86 -6.21 8.46 -5.01
N ARG A 87 -7.37 8.24 -5.63
CA ARG A 87 -8.20 9.33 -6.17
C ARG A 87 -8.87 10.16 -5.08
N ALA A 88 -9.48 9.49 -4.10
CA ALA A 88 -10.06 10.17 -2.95
C ALA A 88 -8.96 10.60 -1.97
N THR A 89 -9.18 11.73 -1.28
CA THR A 89 -8.31 12.17 -0.20
C THR A 89 -8.18 11.09 0.87
N MET A 90 -6.94 10.75 1.21
CA MET A 90 -6.61 9.86 2.31
C MET A 90 -6.80 10.58 3.63
N GLU A 91 -7.72 10.08 4.46
CA GLU A 91 -7.96 10.63 5.78
C GLU A 91 -6.96 10.10 6.80
N GLU A 92 -6.62 10.92 7.79
CA GLU A 92 -5.73 10.53 8.88
C GLU A 92 -6.16 9.22 9.54
N THR A 93 -7.47 9.06 9.80
CA THR A 93 -8.06 7.86 10.42
C THR A 93 -7.83 6.60 9.59
N ASP A 94 -7.83 6.73 8.27
CA ASP A 94 -7.61 5.62 7.37
C ASP A 94 -6.13 5.20 7.40
N LEU A 95 -5.21 6.18 7.41
CA LEU A 95 -3.77 5.94 7.50
C LEU A 95 -3.35 5.28 8.81
N ARG A 96 -4.04 5.53 9.94
CA ARG A 96 -3.76 4.87 11.23
C ARG A 96 -3.85 3.35 11.15
N GLN A 97 -4.63 2.79 10.22
CA GLN A 97 -4.79 1.35 10.03
C GLN A 97 -3.52 0.67 9.52
N LEU A 98 -2.59 1.43 8.93
CA LEU A 98 -1.29 0.90 8.50
C LEU A 98 -0.41 0.45 9.68
N SER A 99 -0.68 0.92 10.90
CA SER A 99 0.02 0.46 12.11
C SER A 99 -0.09 -1.05 12.36
N ILE A 100 -1.12 -1.70 11.81
CA ILE A 100 -1.29 -3.17 11.89
C ILE A 100 -0.18 -3.89 11.11
N CYS A 101 0.41 -3.25 10.09
CA CYS A 101 1.44 -3.83 9.24
C CYS A 101 2.83 -3.76 9.88
N GLN A 102 3.08 -4.62 10.88
CA GLN A 102 4.30 -4.61 11.69
C GLN A 102 5.59 -4.82 10.87
N HIS A 103 5.52 -5.54 9.76
CA HIS A 103 6.67 -5.81 8.88
C HIS A 103 6.79 -4.82 7.71
N LEU A 104 6.02 -3.73 7.68
CA LEU A 104 6.08 -2.78 6.59
C LEU A 104 7.31 -1.86 6.71
N TYR A 105 8.28 -2.05 5.82
CA TYR A 105 9.53 -1.31 5.81
C TYR A 105 9.56 -0.17 4.79
N LYS A 106 8.76 -0.28 3.71
CA LYS A 106 8.72 0.69 2.62
C LYS A 106 7.28 1.05 2.29
N LEU A 107 6.98 2.35 2.34
CA LEU A 107 5.65 2.89 2.04
C LEU A 107 5.77 4.03 1.04
N TYR A 108 4.98 3.95 -0.03
CA TYR A 108 4.76 5.03 -0.97
C TYR A 108 3.25 5.32 -1.03
N LEU A 109 2.89 6.58 -0.82
CA LEU A 109 1.52 7.08 -0.90
C LEU A 109 1.47 8.19 -1.94
N GLY A 110 0.77 7.93 -3.05
CA GLY A 110 0.48 8.90 -4.09
C GLY A 110 -0.98 9.38 -4.03
N GLY A 111 -1.17 10.69 -4.04
CA GLY A 111 -2.48 11.34 -3.96
C GLY A 111 -2.66 12.15 -2.68
N ALA A 112 -3.76 12.91 -2.62
CA ALA A 112 -4.01 13.89 -1.56
C ALA A 112 -4.16 13.22 -0.17
N ILE A 113 -3.52 13.79 0.84
CA ILE A 113 -3.60 13.36 2.25
C ILE A 113 -4.11 14.54 3.07
N SER A 114 -5.16 14.35 3.87
CA SER A 114 -5.71 15.42 4.69
C SER A 114 -4.74 15.83 5.80
N ASN A 115 -4.34 14.87 6.64
CA ASN A 115 -3.28 14.98 7.65
C ASN A 115 -2.57 13.64 7.83
N LEU A 116 -1.30 13.67 8.23
CA LEU A 116 -0.59 12.48 8.66
C LEU A 116 -0.96 12.15 10.12
N PRO A 117 -1.13 10.86 10.45
CA PRO A 117 -1.31 10.46 11.84
C PRO A 117 -0.02 10.64 12.63
N GLU A 118 -0.13 10.65 13.95
CA GLU A 118 1.05 10.65 14.80
C GLU A 118 1.96 9.43 14.55
N HIS A 119 3.26 9.60 14.79
CA HIS A 119 4.29 8.58 14.55
C HIS A 119 3.99 7.19 15.14
N HIS A 120 3.31 7.11 16.28
CA HIS A 120 2.95 5.83 16.94
C HIS A 120 1.77 5.10 16.25
N HIS A 121 1.08 5.76 15.33
CA HIS A 121 0.04 5.18 14.48
C HIS A 121 0.54 4.86 13.06
N LEU A 122 1.83 5.08 12.78
CA LEU A 122 2.47 4.63 11.55
C LEU A 122 3.14 3.26 11.78
N PRO A 123 3.40 2.48 10.72
CA PRO A 123 4.11 1.23 10.85
C PRO A 123 5.48 1.43 11.53
N PRO A 124 5.79 0.69 12.61
CA PRO A 124 6.92 1.01 13.49
C PRO A 124 8.29 0.77 12.84
N ASN A 125 8.35 -0.09 11.83
CA ASN A 125 9.59 -0.51 11.18
C ASN A 125 9.83 0.20 9.83
N LEU A 126 9.14 1.32 9.56
CA LEU A 126 9.36 2.08 8.32
C LEU A 126 10.80 2.57 8.21
N THR A 127 11.45 2.17 7.12
CA THR A 127 12.80 2.62 6.71
C THR A 127 12.78 3.60 5.56
N LYS A 128 11.70 3.57 4.76
CA LYS A 128 11.47 4.47 3.64
C LYS A 128 10.00 4.86 3.57
N LEU A 129 9.77 6.17 3.54
CA LEU A 129 8.47 6.78 3.28
C LEU A 129 8.59 7.73 2.08
N THR A 130 7.63 7.68 1.18
CA THR A 130 7.51 8.62 0.06
C THR A 130 6.07 9.10 -0.01
N LEU A 131 5.91 10.42 -0.04
CA LEU A 131 4.63 11.09 -0.18
C LEU A 131 4.67 11.88 -1.48
N TRP A 132 3.79 11.52 -2.40
CA TRP A 132 3.72 12.10 -3.75
C TRP A 132 2.34 12.73 -3.98
N GLU A 133 2.29 13.96 -4.49
CA GLU A 133 1.06 14.74 -4.68
C GLU A 133 0.20 14.78 -3.41
N SER A 134 0.86 14.83 -2.24
CA SER A 134 0.19 14.67 -0.96
C SER A 134 -0.63 15.89 -0.57
N ARG A 135 -0.28 17.08 -1.09
CA ARG A 135 -0.99 18.35 -0.82
C ARG A 135 -1.19 18.62 0.67
N LEU A 136 -0.28 18.11 1.50
CA LEU A 136 -0.32 18.28 2.94
C LEU A 136 -0.27 19.77 3.27
N ARG A 137 -1.24 20.22 4.08
CA ARG A 137 -1.30 21.61 4.53
C ARG A 137 -0.31 21.93 5.64
N GLN A 138 0.09 20.91 6.39
CA GLN A 138 1.00 21.01 7.52
C GLN A 138 2.35 20.40 7.17
N ASP A 139 3.42 20.95 7.74
CA ASP A 139 4.76 20.36 7.60
C ASP A 139 4.78 18.96 8.22
N PRO A 140 5.08 17.89 7.45
CA PRO A 140 5.13 16.54 7.99
C PRO A 140 6.39 16.27 8.83
N MET A 141 7.45 17.09 8.73
CA MET A 141 8.74 16.83 9.37
C MET A 141 8.67 16.58 10.88
N PRO A 142 7.90 17.32 11.70
CA PRO A 142 7.78 17.05 13.14
C PRO A 142 7.25 15.66 13.50
N ILE A 143 6.48 15.04 12.60
CA ILE A 143 5.99 13.66 12.74
C ILE A 143 7.06 12.69 12.25
N LEU A 144 7.63 12.97 11.07
CA LEU A 144 8.58 12.06 10.40
C LEU A 144 9.92 11.96 11.15
N GLU A 145 10.38 13.02 11.81
CA GLU A 145 11.60 13.01 12.64
C GLU A 145 11.48 12.07 13.85
N LYS A 146 10.27 11.75 14.30
CA LYS A 146 10.02 10.81 15.40
C LYS A 146 10.08 9.35 14.96
N LEU A 147 10.13 9.06 13.65
CA LEU A 147 10.25 7.71 13.11
C LEU A 147 11.72 7.30 13.09
N LEU A 148 12.19 6.75 14.21
CA LEU A 148 13.60 6.42 14.46
C LEU A 148 14.25 5.48 13.43
N ASN A 149 13.45 4.69 12.70
CA ASN A 149 13.92 3.70 11.73
C ASN A 149 14.07 4.24 10.30
N LEU A 150 13.70 5.50 10.03
CA LEU A 150 13.83 6.09 8.70
C LEU A 150 15.31 6.29 8.34
N THR A 151 15.84 5.40 7.50
CA THR A 151 17.24 5.46 7.00
C THR A 151 17.39 6.32 5.76
N THR A 152 16.27 6.62 5.09
CA THR A 152 16.25 7.51 3.93
C THR A 152 15.47 8.77 4.28
N ARG A 153 15.98 9.93 3.87
CA ARG A 153 15.22 11.18 3.97
C ARG A 153 13.89 10.98 3.23
N PRO A 154 12.74 11.29 3.86
CA PRO A 154 11.47 11.25 3.19
C PRO A 154 11.53 12.07 1.90
N VAL A 155 11.11 11.46 0.80
CA VAL A 155 10.95 12.19 -0.46
C VAL A 155 9.54 12.75 -0.44
N LEU A 156 9.45 14.07 -0.28
CA LEU A 156 8.20 14.83 -0.31
C LEU A 156 8.13 15.52 -1.67
N MET A 157 7.20 15.09 -2.51
CA MET A 157 6.84 15.79 -3.73
C MET A 157 5.39 16.20 -3.56
N LEU A 158 5.20 17.42 -3.05
CA LEU A 158 3.92 17.95 -2.58
C LEU A 158 2.99 18.31 -3.73
#